data_AF-A0AAU9WAF5-F1
#
_entry.id   AF-A0AAU9WAF5-F1
#
_cell.length_a   1.000
_cell.length_b   1.000
_cell.length_c   1.000
_cell.angle_alpha   90.00
_cell.angle_beta   90.00
_cell.angle_gamma   90.00
#
_symmetry.space_group_name_H-M   'P 1'
#
loop_
_entity.id
_entity.type
_entity.pdbx_description
1 polymer ?
#
loop_
_entity_poly.entity_id
_entity_poly.type
_entity_poly.pdbx_seq_one_letter_code
_entity_poly.pdbx_strand_id
1 'polypeptide(L)'
;MINLAHVCEDGVVTILFDHNGEIPLYSATSMTGQQLLVGSSGGRPTKYFRESKAILRKDQQRKKDYKLSLHRKLCVKTNGKKALVVDKKWAKVRKSVAKKAIDVKVSNPALLESEIHKGHLVASNYGRGNKEGMLATFTYTNVVRQFGRFNSGPWQECETKLVEWGKTIVPLTVPRM
;
A
#
# COMPACT_ATOMS: atom_id res chain seq x y z
N MET A 1 -16.91 -6.28 -19.39
CA MET A 1 -15.79 -6.45 -20.34
C MET A 1 -14.50 -6.31 -19.56
N ILE A 2 -13.59 -7.27 -19.67
CA ILE A 2 -12.28 -7.22 -18.99
C ILE A 2 -11.40 -6.22 -19.76
N ASN A 3 -10.87 -5.20 -19.08
CA ASN A 3 -10.02 -4.17 -19.70
C ASN A 3 -8.72 -4.07 -18.91
N LEU A 4 -7.72 -4.84 -19.34
CA LEU A 4 -6.44 -5.00 -18.64
C LEU A 4 -5.29 -4.44 -19.45
N ALA A 5 -4.29 -3.89 -18.76
CA ALA A 5 -3.01 -3.51 -19.35
C ALA A 5 -1.83 -4.12 -18.59
N HIS A 6 -0.78 -4.43 -19.33
CA HIS A 6 0.52 -4.76 -18.77
C HIS A 6 1.36 -3.48 -18.75
N VAL A 7 1.79 -3.05 -17.57
CA VAL A 7 2.56 -1.83 -17.38
C VAL A 7 3.92 -2.18 -16.81
N CYS A 8 4.97 -1.55 -17.31
CA CYS A 8 6.31 -1.62 -16.74
C CYS A 8 6.74 -0.19 -16.35
N GLU A 9 6.80 0.09 -15.05
CA GLU A 9 7.25 1.38 -14.55
C GLU A 9 8.78 1.40 -14.43
N ASP A 10 9.39 2.32 -15.18
CA ASP A 10 10.84 2.57 -15.23
C ASP A 10 11.69 1.28 -15.43
N GLY A 11 11.13 0.26 -16.10
CA GLY A 11 11.83 -0.99 -16.40
C GLY A 11 11.98 -1.97 -15.22
N VAL A 12 11.41 -1.65 -14.05
CA VAL A 12 11.76 -2.33 -12.77
C VAL A 12 10.55 -2.79 -11.96
N VAL A 13 9.35 -2.26 -12.22
CA VAL A 13 8.10 -2.72 -11.61
C VAL A 13 7.12 -3.12 -12.70
N THR A 14 6.80 -4.42 -12.77
CA THR A 14 5.80 -4.96 -13.73
C THR A 14 4.44 -5.06 -13.06
N ILE A 15 3.40 -4.63 -13.75
CA ILE A 15 2.05 -4.46 -13.19
C ILE A 15 1.03 -5.04 -14.17
N LEU A 16 0.10 -5.86 -13.66
CA LEU A 16 -1.16 -6.15 -14.32
C LEU A 16 -2.20 -5.16 -13.81
N PHE A 17 -2.68 -4.27 -14.68
CA PHE A 17 -3.52 -3.14 -14.31
C PHE A 17 -4.94 -3.31 -14.85
N ASP A 18 -5.95 -3.07 -14.01
CA ASP A 18 -7.35 -3.01 -14.39
C ASP A 18 -7.77 -1.57 -14.66
N HIS A 19 -8.06 -1.28 -15.93
CA HIS A 19 -8.52 0.05 -16.34
C HIS A 19 -9.89 0.39 -15.78
N ASN A 20 -10.77 -0.59 -15.56
CA ASN A 20 -12.12 -0.32 -15.07
C ASN A 20 -12.10 0.06 -13.59
N GLY A 21 -11.29 -0.65 -12.80
CA GLY A 21 -11.08 -0.36 -11.39
C GLY A 21 -10.07 0.76 -11.13
N GLU A 22 -9.30 1.17 -12.15
CA GLU A 22 -8.14 2.06 -12.05
C GLU A 22 -7.10 1.58 -11.01
N ILE A 23 -7.00 0.26 -10.81
CA ILE A 23 -6.15 -0.35 -9.78
C ILE A 23 -5.22 -1.42 -10.38
N PRO A 24 -4.04 -1.63 -9.79
CA PRO A 24 -3.28 -2.84 -10.06
C PRO A 24 -3.99 -4.06 -9.48
N LEU A 25 -4.04 -5.13 -10.27
CA LEU A 25 -4.43 -6.47 -9.81
C LEU A 25 -3.21 -7.25 -9.30
N TYR A 26 -2.05 -6.98 -9.87
CA TYR A 26 -0.78 -7.62 -9.52
C TYR A 26 0.37 -6.65 -9.79
N SER A 27 1.42 -6.74 -8.96
CA SER A 27 2.68 -6.01 -9.17
C SER A 27 3.85 -6.88 -8.76
N ALA A 28 4.94 -6.82 -9.52
CA ALA A 28 6.14 -7.59 -9.30
C ALA A 28 7.39 -6.76 -9.53
N THR A 29 8.44 -7.10 -8.79
CA THR A 29 9.79 -6.59 -8.99
C THR A 29 10.79 -7.69 -8.65
N SER A 30 12.02 -7.56 -9.15
CA SER A 30 13.12 -8.45 -8.77
C SER A 30 13.94 -7.79 -7.66
N MET A 31 14.35 -8.58 -6.67
CA MET A 31 15.23 -8.14 -5.61
C MET A 31 16.46 -9.03 -5.51
N THR A 32 17.60 -8.43 -5.19
CA THR A 32 18.84 -9.16 -4.89
C THR A 32 19.21 -8.99 -3.43
N GLY A 33 19.81 -9.99 -2.78
CA GLY A 33 20.26 -9.83 -1.39
C GLY A 33 21.26 -8.67 -1.24
N GLN A 34 22.14 -8.50 -2.23
CA GLN A 34 23.13 -7.42 -2.26
C GLN A 34 22.50 -6.03 -2.19
N GLN A 35 21.41 -5.75 -2.93
CA GLN A 35 20.76 -4.43 -2.87
C GLN A 35 20.13 -4.15 -1.51
N LEU A 36 19.61 -5.20 -0.84
CA LEU A 36 18.93 -5.08 0.45
C LEU A 36 19.89 -4.88 1.62
N LEU A 37 21.17 -5.26 1.47
CA LEU A 37 22.23 -5.04 2.46
C LEU A 37 22.73 -3.59 2.50
N VAL A 38 22.66 -2.86 1.37
CA VAL A 38 23.10 -1.46 1.32
C VAL A 38 22.25 -0.64 2.29
N GLY A 39 22.86 0.30 3.04
CA GLY A 39 22.12 1.34 3.77
C GLY A 39 21.08 2.02 2.87
N SER A 40 20.02 2.62 3.42
CA SER A 40 19.03 3.33 2.60
C SER A 40 19.66 4.56 1.93
N SER A 41 20.29 4.37 0.78
CA SER A 41 20.96 5.42 0.02
C SER A 41 19.93 6.44 -0.49
N GLY A 42 19.96 7.65 0.08
CA GLY A 42 19.13 8.77 -0.34
C GLY A 42 17.67 8.76 0.16
N GLY A 43 17.34 7.91 1.13
CA GLY A 43 16.07 7.94 1.87
C GLY A 43 14.78 7.70 1.06
N ARG A 44 13.68 7.47 1.76
CA ARG A 44 12.35 7.36 1.14
C ARG A 44 11.88 8.76 0.68
N PRO A 45 11.42 8.93 -0.57
CA PRO A 45 10.77 10.17 -0.98
C PRO A 45 9.53 10.48 -0.13
N THR A 46 9.41 11.70 0.39
CA THR A 46 8.34 12.10 1.32
C THR A 46 7.10 12.68 0.64
N LYS A 47 7.21 13.15 -0.61
CA LYS A 47 6.09 13.76 -1.39
C LYS A 47 6.12 13.40 -2.87
N TYR A 48 6.63 12.22 -3.21
CA TYR A 48 6.79 11.81 -4.60
C TYR A 48 5.74 10.76 -4.93
N PHE A 49 4.80 11.10 -5.80
CA PHE A 49 3.89 10.16 -6.46
C PHE A 49 3.59 10.72 -7.84
N ARG A 50 3.79 9.91 -8.88
CA ARG A 50 3.61 10.33 -10.27
C ARG A 50 2.57 9.48 -10.98
N GLU A 51 1.97 10.07 -12.00
CA GLU A 51 1.14 9.36 -12.97
C GLU A 51 2.05 8.45 -13.82
N SER A 52 1.53 7.30 -14.23
CA SER A 52 2.16 6.43 -15.21
C SER A 52 2.18 7.12 -16.57
N LYS A 53 3.29 6.95 -17.31
CA LYS A 53 3.38 7.36 -18.71
C LYS A 53 2.72 6.36 -19.66
N ALA A 54 2.53 5.11 -19.21
CA ALA A 54 1.99 4.03 -20.01
C ALA A 54 0.46 3.97 -20.02
N ILE A 55 -0.19 4.56 -19.01
CA ILE A 55 -1.65 4.60 -18.88
C ILE A 55 -2.15 6.02 -19.18
N LEU A 56 -3.25 6.13 -19.92
CA LEU A 56 -3.89 7.42 -20.15
C LEU A 56 -4.29 8.06 -18.83
N ARG A 57 -4.09 9.37 -18.73
CA ARG A 57 -4.38 10.18 -17.54
C ARG A 57 -5.82 10.06 -17.02
N LYS A 58 -6.78 9.71 -17.88
CA LYS A 58 -8.19 9.52 -17.51
C LYS A 58 -8.50 8.12 -16.96
N ASP A 59 -7.62 7.13 -17.20
CA ASP A 59 -7.84 5.72 -16.90
C ASP A 59 -6.89 5.23 -15.79
N GLN A 60 -6.41 6.15 -14.94
CA GLN A 60 -5.57 5.85 -13.78
C GLN A 60 -5.88 6.78 -12.61
N GLN A 61 -5.57 6.28 -11.41
CA GLN A 61 -5.57 7.08 -10.18
C GLN A 61 -4.55 8.21 -10.24
N ARG A 62 -4.85 9.30 -9.52
CA ARG A 62 -4.04 10.53 -9.46
C ARG A 62 -4.10 11.18 -8.10
N LYS A 63 -3.31 12.24 -7.93
CA LYS A 63 -3.25 13.04 -6.69
C LYS A 63 -4.62 13.50 -6.21
N LYS A 64 -5.51 13.91 -7.13
CA LYS A 64 -6.86 14.40 -6.78
C LYS A 64 -7.73 13.34 -6.10
N ASP A 65 -7.56 12.07 -6.45
CA ASP A 65 -8.41 10.97 -5.95
C ASP A 65 -8.16 10.67 -4.47
N TYR A 66 -7.00 11.13 -3.98
CA TYR A 66 -6.56 11.02 -2.59
C TYR A 66 -6.70 12.32 -1.77
N LYS A 67 -7.31 13.39 -2.31
CA LYS A 67 -7.40 14.70 -1.61
C LYS A 67 -8.07 14.62 -0.23
N LEU A 68 -9.07 13.74 -0.07
CA LEU A 68 -9.80 13.53 1.19
C LEU A 68 -9.47 12.18 1.84
N SER A 69 -8.31 11.60 1.52
CA SER A 69 -8.02 10.22 1.89
C SER A 69 -7.85 10.05 3.41
N LEU A 70 -7.48 11.08 4.16
CA LEU A 70 -7.31 11.01 5.61
C LEU A 70 -8.63 11.02 6.40
N HIS A 71 -9.74 11.40 5.77
CA HIS A 71 -11.05 11.58 6.43
C HIS A 71 -12.15 10.81 5.69
N ARG A 72 -11.86 9.61 5.19
CA ARG A 72 -12.86 8.84 4.43
C ARG A 72 -13.89 8.24 5.36
N LYS A 73 -15.15 8.64 5.17
CA LYS A 73 -16.29 8.04 5.86
C LYS A 73 -16.49 6.59 5.42
N LEU A 74 -16.56 5.68 6.38
CA LEU A 74 -16.85 4.27 6.19
C LEU A 74 -18.34 4.08 5.92
N CYS A 75 -18.67 3.36 4.86
CA CYS A 75 -20.02 2.89 4.62
C CYS A 75 -20.30 1.71 5.54
N VAL A 76 -21.11 1.92 6.55
CA VAL A 76 -21.49 0.92 7.55
C VAL A 76 -22.96 0.55 7.38
N LYS A 77 -23.28 -0.74 7.37
CA LYS A 77 -24.68 -1.19 7.41
C LYS A 77 -25.18 -1.08 8.85
N THR A 78 -26.31 -0.42 9.04
CA THR A 78 -27.07 -0.48 10.29
C THR A 78 -27.75 -1.84 10.41
N ASN A 79 -27.68 -2.48 11.56
CA ASN A 79 -28.61 -3.58 11.85
C ASN A 79 -30.04 -3.01 12.04
N GLY A 80 -31.06 -3.86 12.08
CA GLY A 80 -32.47 -3.47 12.29
C GLY A 80 -32.76 -2.67 13.57
N LYS A 81 -31.75 -2.45 14.44
CA LYS A 81 -31.79 -1.58 15.62
C LYS A 81 -31.07 -0.24 15.42
N LYS A 82 -30.69 0.13 14.19
CA LYS A 82 -29.90 1.34 13.84
C LYS A 82 -28.51 1.41 14.49
N ALA A 83 -28.01 0.30 15.02
CA ALA A 83 -26.67 0.19 15.59
C ALA A 83 -25.64 -0.08 14.50
N LEU A 84 -24.49 0.59 14.57
CA LEU A 84 -23.37 0.38 13.68
C LEU A 84 -22.50 -0.75 14.22
N VAL A 85 -22.37 -1.82 13.46
CA VAL A 85 -21.52 -2.96 13.82
C VAL A 85 -20.20 -2.83 13.08
N VAL A 86 -19.15 -2.45 13.82
CA VAL A 86 -17.76 -2.49 13.33
C VAL A 86 -17.05 -3.59 14.12
N ASP A 87 -16.25 -4.41 13.43
CA ASP A 87 -15.42 -5.41 14.09
C ASP A 87 -14.51 -4.72 15.12
N LYS A 88 -14.49 -5.26 16.34
CA LYS A 88 -13.76 -4.73 17.49
C LYS A 88 -12.27 -4.51 17.20
N LYS A 89 -11.66 -5.30 16.31
CA LYS A 89 -10.26 -5.14 15.89
C LYS A 89 -10.03 -3.85 15.10
N TRP A 90 -11.08 -3.29 14.50
CA TRP A 90 -11.03 -2.10 13.64
C TRP A 90 -11.47 -0.81 14.36
N ALA A 91 -12.31 -0.92 15.38
CA ALA A 91 -12.73 0.22 16.22
C ALA A 91 -11.61 0.63 17.19
N LYS A 92 -11.14 1.88 17.11
CA LYS A 92 -10.21 2.47 18.09
C LYS A 92 -11.00 2.81 19.35
N VAL A 93 -11.20 1.85 20.25
CA VAL A 93 -11.71 2.18 21.59
C VAL A 93 -10.53 2.31 22.52
N ARG A 94 -10.49 3.43 23.26
CA ARG A 94 -9.47 3.71 24.28
C ARG A 94 -9.28 2.45 25.15
N LYS A 95 -8.03 2.14 25.47
CA LYS A 95 -7.52 0.88 26.06
C LYS A 95 -8.26 0.33 27.30
N SER A 96 -9.27 1.00 27.84
CA SER A 96 -9.93 0.65 29.10
C SER A 96 -11.22 -0.17 28.99
N VAL A 97 -11.71 -0.58 27.81
CA VAL A 97 -12.94 -1.38 27.73
C VAL A 97 -12.69 -2.73 27.07
N ALA A 98 -12.49 -3.74 27.92
CA ALA A 98 -12.59 -5.12 27.51
C ALA A 98 -14.07 -5.50 27.25
N LYS A 99 -14.29 -6.16 26.11
CA LYS A 99 -15.30 -7.21 25.80
C LYS A 99 -16.45 -6.82 24.85
N LYS A 100 -16.72 -7.77 23.93
CA LYS A 100 -17.79 -7.91 22.91
C LYS A 100 -17.98 -6.74 21.92
N ALA A 101 -18.64 -7.05 20.80
CA ALA A 101 -18.95 -6.12 19.73
C ALA A 101 -19.52 -4.82 20.32
N ILE A 102 -19.03 -3.69 19.82
CA ILE A 102 -19.36 -2.39 20.39
C ILE A 102 -20.59 -1.89 19.67
N ASP A 103 -21.66 -1.67 20.43
CA ASP A 103 -22.82 -0.93 19.97
C ASP A 103 -22.39 0.54 19.85
N VAL A 104 -21.87 0.92 18.68
CA VAL A 104 -21.48 2.30 18.42
C VAL A 104 -22.78 3.06 18.20
N LYS A 105 -23.34 3.62 19.29
CA LYS A 105 -24.33 4.70 19.15
C LYS A 105 -23.71 5.75 18.24
N VAL A 106 -24.44 6.15 17.21
CA VAL A 106 -24.08 7.14 16.17
C VAL A 106 -23.93 8.55 16.77
N SER A 107 -23.36 8.69 17.96
CA SER A 107 -23.15 9.98 18.61
C SER A 107 -21.78 10.57 18.30
N ASN A 108 -20.85 9.81 17.71
CA ASN A 108 -19.54 10.33 17.31
C ASN A 108 -19.19 9.99 15.84
N PRO A 109 -19.49 10.91 14.89
CA PRO A 109 -19.17 10.76 13.47
C PRO A 109 -17.69 10.49 13.18
N ALA A 110 -16.77 10.93 14.04
CA ALA A 110 -15.33 10.72 13.86
C ALA A 110 -14.92 9.23 13.99
N LEU A 111 -15.74 8.39 14.64
CA LEU A 111 -15.51 6.94 14.69
C LEU A 111 -15.78 6.23 13.36
N LEU A 112 -16.43 6.93 12.42
CA LEU A 112 -16.73 6.41 11.09
C LEU A 112 -15.77 6.95 10.03
N GLU A 113 -14.74 7.68 10.41
CA GLU A 113 -13.70 8.09 9.49
C GLU A 113 -12.48 7.17 9.59
N SER A 114 -11.87 6.92 8.43
CA SER A 114 -10.64 6.15 8.33
C SER A 114 -9.67 6.82 7.36
N GLU A 115 -8.40 6.72 7.68
CA GLU A 115 -7.32 7.11 6.79
C GLU A 115 -7.16 6.05 5.70
N ILE A 116 -7.13 6.49 4.46
CA ILE A 116 -6.83 5.70 3.27
C ILE A 116 -5.49 6.19 2.73
N HIS A 117 -4.52 5.29 2.68
CA HIS A 117 -3.19 5.51 2.14
C HIS A 117 -3.11 5.03 0.68
N LYS A 118 -2.07 5.51 0.00
CA LYS A 118 -1.57 4.97 -1.26
C LYS A 118 -0.73 3.72 -0.93
N GLY A 119 -1.42 2.61 -0.67
CA GLY A 119 -0.79 1.36 -0.27
C GLY A 119 -0.06 0.75 -1.46
N HIS A 120 1.25 0.53 -1.32
CA HIS A 120 2.06 -0.01 -2.40
C HIS A 120 1.81 -1.52 -2.52
N LEU A 121 1.76 -2.04 -3.74
CA LEU A 121 1.86 -3.49 -3.95
C LEU A 121 3.33 -3.94 -3.92
N VAL A 122 4.18 -3.27 -4.72
CA VAL A 122 5.64 -3.37 -4.57
C VAL A 122 6.11 -2.26 -3.64
N ALA A 123 6.54 -2.64 -2.44
CA ALA A 123 6.96 -1.70 -1.40
C ALA A 123 8.21 -0.92 -1.82
N SER A 124 8.28 0.37 -1.46
CA SER A 124 9.46 1.20 -1.78
C SER A 124 10.76 0.67 -1.17
N ASN A 125 10.66 -0.06 -0.06
CA ASN A 125 11.82 -0.65 0.63
C ASN A 125 12.44 -1.83 -0.15
N TYR A 126 11.73 -2.39 -1.12
CA TYR A 126 12.26 -3.43 -2.01
C TYR A 126 13.33 -2.86 -2.96
N GLY A 127 13.19 -1.58 -3.34
CA GLY A 127 14.20 -0.81 -4.07
C GLY A 127 15.33 -0.24 -3.20
N ARG A 128 15.54 -0.76 -1.98
CA ARG A 128 16.71 -0.35 -1.17
C ARG A 128 18.00 -0.64 -1.94
N GLY A 129 18.96 0.28 -1.88
CA GLY A 129 20.19 0.19 -2.69
C GLY A 129 20.00 0.49 -4.19
N ASN A 130 18.76 0.61 -4.68
CA ASN A 130 18.42 0.94 -6.06
C ASN A 130 17.42 2.11 -6.10
N LYS A 131 17.92 3.35 -6.17
CA LYS A 131 17.08 4.54 -6.08
C LYS A 131 16.04 4.62 -7.19
N GLU A 132 16.39 4.24 -8.42
CA GLU A 132 15.46 4.22 -9.56
C GLU A 132 14.33 3.21 -9.32
N GLY A 133 14.69 1.99 -8.89
CA GLY A 133 13.75 0.97 -8.44
C GLY A 133 12.80 1.47 -7.36
N MET A 134 13.34 2.18 -6.35
CA MET A 134 12.53 2.80 -5.32
C MET A 134 11.57 3.85 -5.90
N LEU A 135 12.03 4.75 -6.77
CA LEU A 135 11.20 5.82 -7.35
C LEU A 135 10.08 5.26 -8.24
N ALA A 136 10.32 4.17 -8.96
CA ALA A 136 9.32 3.50 -9.80
C ALA A 136 8.12 3.01 -8.97
N THR A 137 8.35 2.60 -7.71
CA THR A 137 7.26 2.16 -6.80
C THR A 137 6.27 3.28 -6.45
N PHE A 138 6.66 4.55 -6.61
CA PHE A 138 5.83 5.74 -6.34
C PHE A 138 5.01 6.17 -7.57
N THR A 139 4.42 5.19 -8.25
CA THR A 139 3.52 5.39 -9.39
C THR A 139 2.11 5.03 -8.96
N TYR A 140 1.12 5.76 -9.47
CA TYR A 140 -0.28 5.48 -9.13
C TYR A 140 -0.77 4.10 -9.62
N THR A 141 -0.10 3.55 -10.62
CA THR A 141 -0.33 2.19 -11.13
C THR A 141 0.16 1.12 -10.16
N ASN A 142 1.09 1.40 -9.24
CA ASN A 142 1.58 0.44 -8.24
C ASN A 142 0.85 0.54 -6.88
N VAL A 143 -0.25 1.30 -6.79
CA VAL A 143 -0.95 1.51 -5.51
C VAL A 143 -2.42 1.17 -5.53
N VAL A 144 -2.88 0.68 -4.38
CA VAL A 144 -4.28 0.49 -4.04
C VAL A 144 -4.69 1.41 -2.91
N ARG A 145 -6.00 1.67 -2.79
CA ARG A 145 -6.56 2.32 -1.61
C ARG A 145 -6.48 1.35 -0.44
N GLN A 146 -5.60 1.64 0.52
CA GLN A 146 -5.37 0.76 1.66
C GLN A 146 -5.66 1.50 2.96
N PHE A 147 -6.31 0.86 3.92
CA PHE A 147 -6.50 1.45 5.24
C PHE A 147 -5.16 1.79 5.88
N GLY A 148 -5.00 3.02 6.35
CA GLY A 148 -3.72 3.55 6.80
C GLY A 148 -3.10 2.73 7.94
N ARG A 149 -3.93 2.27 8.87
CA ARG A 149 -3.48 1.39 9.97
C ARG A 149 -3.04 0.00 9.51
N PHE A 150 -3.64 -0.51 8.43
CA PHE A 150 -3.23 -1.77 7.86
C PHE A 150 -1.91 -1.60 7.10
N ASN A 151 -1.85 -0.57 6.23
CA ASN A 151 -0.67 -0.19 5.46
C ASN A 151 0.58 -0.01 6.33
N SER A 152 0.47 0.82 7.38
CA SER A 152 1.61 1.20 8.24
C SER A 152 1.80 0.30 9.46
N GLY A 153 1.13 -0.86 9.50
CA GLY A 153 1.20 -1.79 10.62
C GLY A 153 1.40 -3.21 10.09
N PRO A 154 0.37 -4.08 10.15
CA PRO A 154 0.52 -5.49 9.75
C PRO A 154 1.08 -5.68 8.34
N TRP A 155 0.72 -4.83 7.38
CA TRP A 155 1.25 -4.92 6.02
C TRP A 155 2.75 -4.60 5.96
N GLN A 156 3.16 -3.48 6.55
CA GLN A 156 4.58 -3.09 6.66
C GLN A 156 5.43 -4.14 7.39
N GLU A 157 4.88 -4.81 8.41
CA GLU A 157 5.57 -5.91 9.10
C GLU A 157 5.87 -7.08 8.15
N CYS A 158 4.91 -7.47 7.31
CA CYS A 158 5.12 -8.49 6.28
C CYS A 158 6.17 -8.03 5.25
N GLU A 159 6.08 -6.79 4.76
CA GLU A 159 7.06 -6.23 3.83
C GLU A 159 8.48 -6.25 4.43
N THR A 160 8.61 -5.92 5.71
CA THR A 160 9.88 -5.90 6.43
C THR A 160 10.46 -7.31 6.56
N LYS A 161 9.64 -8.30 6.91
CA LYS A 161 10.09 -9.71 6.99
C LYS A 161 10.63 -10.21 5.65
N LEU A 162 10.01 -9.83 4.53
CA LEU A 162 10.49 -10.20 3.20
C LEU A 162 11.86 -9.58 2.91
N VAL A 163 12.07 -8.31 3.30
CA VAL A 163 13.38 -7.64 3.16
C VAL A 163 14.44 -8.33 4.01
N GLU A 164 14.15 -8.65 5.27
CA GLU A 164 15.10 -9.35 6.15
C GLU A 164 15.43 -10.76 5.62
N TRP A 165 14.44 -11.49 5.10
CA TRP A 165 14.68 -12.76 4.42
C TRP A 165 15.54 -12.57 3.17
N GLY A 166 15.24 -11.58 2.33
CA GLY A 166 16.01 -11.33 1.11
C GLY A 166 17.49 -11.02 1.36
N LYS A 167 17.82 -10.39 2.50
CA LYS A 167 19.22 -10.16 2.90
C LYS A 167 20.01 -11.44 3.19
N THR A 168 19.35 -12.56 3.49
CA THR A 168 20.04 -13.84 3.69
C THR A 168 20.36 -14.54 2.37
N ILE A 169 19.73 -14.10 1.27
CA ILE A 169 19.92 -14.63 -0.09
C ILE A 169 21.01 -13.82 -0.79
N VAL A 170 22.21 -13.83 -0.23
CA VAL A 170 23.39 -13.32 -0.92
C VAL A 170 23.98 -14.49 -1.71
N PRO A 171 24.28 -14.35 -3.01
CA PRO A 171 25.09 -15.36 -3.68
C PRO A 171 26.38 -15.53 -2.86
N LEU A 172 26.67 -16.76 -2.43
CA LEU A 172 28.02 -17.09 -1.98
C LEU A 172 28.95 -16.61 -3.08
N THR A 173 29.80 -15.63 -2.77
CA THR A 173 30.83 -15.16 -3.67
C THR A 173 31.55 -16.38 -4.23
N VAL A 174 31.41 -16.62 -5.53
CA VAL A 174 32.28 -17.57 -6.24
C VAL A 174 33.70 -17.08 -5.96
N PRO A 175 34.60 -17.91 -5.39
CA PRO A 175 35.97 -17.50 -5.17
C PRO A 175 36.54 -17.06 -6.52
N ARG A 176 37.14 -15.87 -6.57
CA ARG A 176 37.96 -15.50 -7.73
C ARG A 176 39.08 -16.54 -7.81
N MET A 177 39.08 -17.34 -8.88
CA MET A 177 40.28 -18.09 -9.31
C MET A 177 41.33 -17.10 -9.78
#